data_AF-A0A3D0PCM2-F1
#
_entry.id   AF-A0A3D0PCM2-F1
#
_cell.length_a   1.000
_cell.length_b   1.000
_cell.length_c   1.000
_cell.angle_alpha   90.00
_cell.angle_beta   90.00
_cell.angle_gamma   90.00
#
_symmetry.space_group_name_H-M   'P 1'
#
loop_
_entity.id
_entity.type
_entity.pdbx_description
1 polymer ?
#
loop_
_entity_poly.entity_id
_entity_poly.type
_entity_poly.pdbx_seq_one_letter_code
_entity_poly.pdbx_strand_id
1 'polypeptide(L)' 'MAGIRDRDFLTACARLASCLNLSAAAARQRVDVQARKEGLRDTQEKLALVERLLEEAKQDQQQQEARLDDQL' A
#
# COMPACT_ATOMS: atom_id res chain seq x y z
N MET A 1 -1.75 21.00 -14.14
CA MET A 1 -2.03 19.65 -14.70
C MET A 1 -1.71 18.60 -13.65
N ALA A 2 -2.70 18.21 -12.85
CA ALA A 2 -2.62 17.09 -11.89
C ALA A 2 -3.58 16.00 -12.40
N GLY A 3 -3.23 15.41 -13.54
CA GLY A 3 -4.16 14.61 -14.33
C GLY A 3 -4.23 13.18 -13.82
N ILE A 4 -5.31 12.85 -13.11
CA ILE A 4 -5.83 11.48 -12.85
C ILE A 4 -4.91 10.60 -11.99
N ARG A 5 -3.65 10.40 -12.38
CA ARG A 5 -2.62 9.59 -11.71
C ARG A 5 -2.36 9.96 -10.25
N ASP A 6 -2.43 11.25 -9.92
CA ASP A 6 -2.28 11.70 -8.53
C ASP A 6 -3.47 11.24 -7.66
N ARG A 7 -4.69 11.25 -8.22
CA ARG A 7 -5.90 10.78 -7.56
C ARG A 7 -5.91 9.26 -7.40
N ASP A 8 -5.43 8.52 -8.40
CA ASP A 8 -5.27 7.06 -8.30
C ASP A 8 -4.25 6.70 -7.22
N PHE A 9 -3.10 7.38 -7.19
CA PHE A 9 -2.09 7.18 -6.16
C PHE A 9 -2.62 7.47 -4.74
N LEU A 10 -3.34 8.58 -4.58
CA LEU A 10 -3.98 8.93 -3.31
C LEU A 10 -5.04 7.92 -2.89
N THR A 11 -5.83 7.42 -3.85
CA THR A 11 -6.86 6.39 -3.60
C THR A 11 -6.23 5.06 -3.21
N ALA A 12 -5.16 4.66 -3.88
CA ALA A 12 -4.41 3.45 -3.57
C ALA A 12 -3.75 3.52 -2.19
N CYS A 13 -3.13 4.65 -1.84
CA CYS A 13 -2.61 4.91 -0.48
C CYS A 13 -3.70 4.87 0.60
N ALA A 14 -4.89 5.42 0.32
CA ALA A 14 -6.00 5.39 1.26
C ALA A 14 -6.50 3.96 1.51
N ARG A 15 -6.64 3.15 0.44
CA ARG A 15 -7.01 1.73 0.56
C ARG A 15 -5.94 0.92 1.30
N LEU A 16 -4.66 1.19 1.06
CA LEU A 16 -3.55 0.54 1.77
C LEU A 16 -3.62 0.83 3.27
N ALA A 17 -3.89 2.08 3.64
CA ALA A 17 -4.04 2.49 5.03
C ALA A 17 -5.20 1.75 5.72
N SER A 18 -6.35 1.64 5.05
CA SER A 18 -7.50 0.88 5.55
C SER A 18 -7.20 -0.60 5.70
N CYS A 19 -6.48 -1.21 4.76
CA CYS A 19 -6.15 -2.64 4.82
C CYS A 19 -5.15 -2.97 5.93
N LEU A 20 -4.17 -2.11 6.16
CA LEU A 20 -3.19 -2.31 7.23
C LEU A 20 -3.70 -1.86 8.61
N ASN A 21 -4.92 -1.30 8.68
CA ASN A 21 -5.45 -0.68 9.89
C ASN A 21 -4.53 0.44 10.45
N LEU A 22 -3.83 1.16 9.57
CA LEU A 22 -2.85 2.21 9.89
C LEU A 22 -3.34 3.59 9.43
N SER A 23 -2.69 4.65 9.92
CA SER A 23 -2.94 6.01 9.43
C SER A 23 -2.43 6.21 7.99
N ALA A 24 -3.13 7.04 7.21
CA ALA A 24 -2.72 7.39 5.84
C ALA A 24 -1.28 7.95 5.75
N ALA A 25 -0.80 8.62 6.79
CA ALA A 25 0.58 9.09 6.89
C ALA A 25 1.59 7.93 6.95
N ALA A 26 1.31 6.88 7.73
CA ALA A 26 2.17 5.71 7.84
C ALA A 26 2.19 4.90 6.54
N ALA A 27 1.03 4.73 5.89
CA ALA A 27 0.93 4.10 4.58
C ALA A 27 1.75 4.84 3.52
N ARG A 28 1.62 6.17 3.44
CA ARG A 28 2.44 7.00 2.54
C ARG A 28 3.92 6.91 2.84
N GLN A 29 4.31 6.92 4.12
CA GLN A 29 5.72 6.82 4.52
C GLN A 29 6.32 5.47 4.09
N ARG A 30 5.59 4.36 4.25
CA ARG A 30 6.04 3.05 3.77
C ARG A 30 6.26 3.04 2.27
N VAL A 31 5.30 3.56 1.50
CA VAL A 31 5.39 3.68 0.05
C VAL A 31 6.57 4.55 -0.35
N ASP A 32 6.78 5.70 0.31
CA ASP A 32 7.88 6.62 -0.01
C ASP A 32 9.25 6.00 0.31
N VAL A 33 9.39 5.33 1.45
CA VAL A 33 10.62 4.61 1.82
C VAL A 33 10.94 3.53 0.79
N GLN A 34 9.94 2.75 0.39
CA GLN A 34 10.12 1.66 -0.55
C GLN A 34 10.41 2.19 -1.97
N ALA A 35 9.72 3.25 -2.39
CA ALA A 35 9.99 3.95 -3.65
C ALA A 35 11.41 4.51 -3.69
N ARG A 36 11.90 5.11 -2.60
CA ARG A 36 13.28 5.58 -2.50
C ARG A 36 14.28 4.43 -2.56
N LYS A 37 13.99 3.32 -1.90
CA LYS A 37 14.83 2.13 -1.88
C LYS A 37 14.98 1.50 -3.27
N GLU A 38 13.90 1.48 -4.05
CA GLU A 38 13.90 1.01 -5.44
C GLU A 38 14.35 2.08 -6.44
N GLY A 39 14.54 3.33 -6.01
CA GLY A 39 14.94 4.43 -6.88
C GLY A 39 13.83 4.95 -7.80
N LEU A 40 12.57 4.65 -7.47
CA LEU A 40 11.39 4.98 -8.28
C LEU A 40 11.12 6.49 -8.23
N ARG A 41 11.27 7.15 -9.38
CA ARG A 41 11.01 8.58 -9.56
C ARG A 41 9.71 8.86 -10.29
N ASP A 42 9.25 7.90 -11.08
CA ASP A 42 8.02 7.99 -11.85
C ASP A 42 6.78 7.72 -10.99
N THR A 43 5.74 8.52 -11.23
CA THR A 43 4.44 8.35 -10.57
C THR A 43 3.81 6.98 -10.89
N GLN A 44 4.08 6.45 -12.09
CA GLN A 44 3.57 5.15 -12.52
C GLN A 44 4.21 3.99 -11.74
N GLU A 45 5.53 4.06 -11.53
CA GLU A 45 6.29 3.10 -10.73
C GLU A 45 5.83 3.13 -9.26
N LYS A 46 5.62 4.34 -8.71
CA LYS A 46 5.08 4.52 -7.35
C LYS A 46 3.68 3.95 -7.22
N LEU A 47 2.84 4.07 -8.24
CA LEU A 47 1.49 3.52 -8.25
C LEU A 47 1.53 1.98 -8.23
N ALA A 48 2.33 1.38 -9.12
CA ALA A 48 2.53 -0.06 -9.17
C ALA A 48 3.05 -0.60 -7.82
N LEU A 49 3.98 0.13 -7.19
CA LEU A 49 4.49 -0.21 -5.86
C LEU A 49 3.39 -0.18 -4.79
N VAL A 50 2.52 0.84 -4.77
CA VAL A 50 1.39 0.90 -3.83
C VAL A 50 0.45 -0.27 -4.03
N GLU A 51 0.12 -0.60 -5.28
CA GLU A 51 -0.78 -1.71 -5.59
C GLU A 51 -0.19 -3.05 -5.13
N ARG A 52 1.11 -3.29 -5.35
CA ARG A 52 1.80 -4.49 -4.85
C ARG A 52 1.78 -4.56 -3.32
N LEU A 53 2.13 -3.46 -2.64
CA LEU A 53 2.07 -3.38 -1.18
C LEU A 53 0.66 -3.61 -0.64
N LEU A 54 -0.37 -3.19 -1.37
CA LEU A 54 -1.77 -3.38 -0.99
C LEU A 54 -2.20 -4.84 -1.14
N GLU A 55 -1.73 -5.50 -2.18
CA GLU A 55 -1.96 -6.92 -2.39
C GLU A 55 -1.25 -7.77 -1.34
N GLU A 56 0.03 -7.46 -1.05
CA GLU A 56 0.78 -8.07 0.04
C GLU A 56 0.10 -7.85 1.40
N ALA A 57 -0.37 -6.64 1.69
CA ALA A 57 -1.08 -6.33 2.92
C ALA A 57 -2.37 -7.16 3.08
N LYS A 58 -3.14 -7.34 2.00
CA LYS A 58 -4.34 -8.19 2.01
C LYS A 58 -3.99 -9.65 2.25
N GLN A 59 -2.94 -10.14 1.60
CA GLN A 59 -2.48 -11.52 1.78
C GLN A 59 -1.98 -11.76 3.19
N ASP A 60 -1.20 -10.83 3.76
CA ASP A 60 -0.73 -10.91 5.14
C ASP A 60 -1.90 -10.91 6.12
N GLN A 61 -2.90 -10.04 5.92
CA GLN A 61 -4.11 -10.00 6.73
C GLN A 61 -4.88 -11.34 6.65
N GLN A 62 -5.11 -11.87 5.45
CA GLN A 62 -5.76 -13.17 5.28
C GLN A 62 -4.97 -14.32 5.92
N GLN A 63 -3.64 -14.29 5.85
CA GLN A 63 -2.81 -15.29 6.52
C GLN A 63 -2.83 -15.13 8.04
N GLN A 64 -2.89 -13.90 8.54
CA GLN A 64 -3.01 -13.62 9.97
C GLN A 64 -4.36 -14.12 10.49
N GLU A 65 -5.45 -13.81 9.81
CA GLU A 65 -6.80 -14.30 10.11
C GLU A 65 -6.85 -15.84 10.07
N ALA A 66 -6.29 -16.47 9.03
CA ALA A 66 -6.25 -17.94 8.93
C ALA A 66 -5.42 -18.60 10.04
N ARG A 67 -4.33 -17.98 10.50
CA ARG A 67 -3.55 -18.48 11.64
C ARG A 67 -4.28 -18.31 12.98
N LEU A 68 -5.09 -17.26 13.12
CA LEU A 68 -5.88 -17.01 14.31
C LEU A 68 -7.03 -18.02 14.42
N ASP A 69 -7.65 -18.39 13.30
CA ASP A 69 -8.69 -19.44 13.23
C ASP A 69 -8.15 -20.84 13.57
N ASP A 70 -6.91 -21.17 13.17
CA ASP A 70 -6.27 -22.47 13.46
C ASP A 70 -5.87 -22.63 14.95
N GLN A 71 -5.91 -21.55 15.74
CA GLN A 71 -5.58 -21.56 17.18
C GLN A 71 -6.80 -21.64 18.11
N LEU A 72 -8.03 -21.80 17.59
CA LEU A 72 -9.28 -21.93 18.36
C LEU A 72 -9.86 -23.35 18.32
#